data_AF-X1USH1-F1
#
_entry.id   AF-X1USH1-F1
#
_cell.length_a   1.000
_cell.length_b   1.000
_cell.length_c   1.000
_cell.angle_alpha   90.00
_cell.angle_beta   90.00
_cell.angle_gamma   90.00
#
_symmetry.space_group_name_H-M   'P 1'
#
loop_
_entity.id
_entity.type
_entity.pdbx_description
1 polymer ?
#
loop_
_entity_poly.entity_id
_entity_poly.type
_entity_poly.pdbx_seq_one_letter_code
_entity_poly.pdbx_strand_id
1 'polypeptide(L)'
;RPKAEVGAERLKEMNPFLNIDFYFEKLQKLQMSVYEECDVIIAALDNFNARLDLNKICLRLKKPMVEGGTVGFEGHVQILIPEGSGLQYKKREIEIEKIVDSQMWEFDNPEYLDA
;
A
#
# COMPACT_ATOMS: atom_id res chain seq x y z
N ARG A 1 -25.23 -0.20 -9.26
CA ARG A 1 -24.07 -0.30 -10.18
C ARG A 1 -22.81 -0.53 -9.35
N PRO A 2 -21.91 -1.45 -9.75
CA PRO A 2 -20.62 -1.68 -9.11
C PRO A 2 -19.78 -0.41 -8.92
N LYS A 3 -19.09 -0.28 -7.79
CA LYS A 3 -18.20 0.87 -7.52
C LYS A 3 -17.06 0.97 -8.52
N ALA A 4 -16.47 -0.17 -8.93
CA ALA A 4 -15.36 -0.22 -9.87
C ALA A 4 -15.75 0.33 -11.26
N GLU A 5 -16.92 -0.07 -11.77
CA GLU A 5 -17.47 0.39 -13.06
C GLU A 5 -17.72 1.90 -13.03
N VAL A 6 -18.45 2.39 -12.02
CA VAL A 6 -18.76 3.82 -11.90
C VAL A 6 -17.48 4.65 -11.72
N GLY A 7 -16.50 4.15 -10.95
CA GLY A 7 -15.21 4.80 -10.78
C GLY A 7 -14.45 4.96 -12.09
N ALA A 8 -14.40 3.91 -12.91
CA ALA A 8 -13.76 3.95 -14.21
C ALA A 8 -14.42 4.94 -15.17
N GLU A 9 -15.76 4.97 -15.21
CA GLU A 9 -16.50 5.96 -16.01
C GLU A 9 -16.15 7.40 -15.60
N ARG A 10 -16.19 7.70 -14.29
CA ARG A 10 -15.88 9.04 -13.79
C ARG A 10 -14.43 9.45 -14.10
N LEU A 11 -13.48 8.54 -13.94
CA LEU A 11 -12.08 8.81 -14.29
C LEU A 11 -11.93 9.10 -15.79
N LYS A 12 -12.66 8.38 -16.65
CA LYS A 12 -12.65 8.60 -18.10
C LYS A 12 -13.32 9.92 -18.50
N GLU A 13 -14.40 10.32 -17.81
CA GLU A 13 -15.01 11.66 -17.94
C GLU A 13 -14.01 12.76 -17.58
N MET A 14 -13.24 12.59 -16.51
CA MET A 14 -12.23 13.54 -16.06
C MET A 14 -11.04 13.64 -17.02
N ASN A 15 -10.60 12.51 -17.59
CA ASN A 15 -9.52 12.47 -18.56
C ASN A 15 -9.76 11.35 -19.60
N PRO A 16 -10.25 11.71 -20.81
CA PRO A 16 -10.55 10.74 -21.87
C PRO A 16 -9.34 9.95 -22.38
N PHE A 17 -8.12 10.41 -22.12
CA PHE A 17 -6.89 9.73 -22.55
C PHE A 17 -6.46 8.58 -21.64
N LEU A 18 -7.09 8.40 -20.47
CA LEU A 18 -6.79 7.29 -19.56
C LEU A 18 -7.26 5.96 -20.13
N ASN A 19 -6.41 4.94 -20.16
CA ASN A 19 -6.84 3.55 -20.35
C ASN A 19 -7.14 2.96 -18.98
N ILE A 20 -8.36 2.47 -18.77
CA ILE A 20 -8.84 2.05 -17.46
C ILE A 20 -9.48 0.68 -17.59
N ASP A 21 -8.84 -0.31 -16.98
CA ASP A 21 -9.44 -1.61 -16.72
C ASP A 21 -9.99 -1.60 -15.29
N PHE A 22 -11.23 -2.07 -15.13
CA PHE A 22 -11.86 -2.16 -13.81
C PHE A 22 -12.28 -3.59 -13.54
N TYR A 23 -12.25 -3.96 -12.27
CA TYR A 23 -12.64 -5.30 -11.83
C TYR A 23 -13.64 -5.21 -10.68
N PHE A 24 -14.83 -5.78 -10.86
CA PHE A 24 -15.81 -5.93 -9.79
C PHE A 24 -15.69 -7.31 -9.13
N GLU A 25 -14.51 -7.58 -8.58
CA GLU A 25 -14.20 -8.84 -7.89
C GLU A 25 -13.41 -8.57 -6.61
N LYS A 26 -13.40 -9.56 -5.72
CA LYS A 26 -12.48 -9.53 -4.58
C LYS A 26 -11.05 -9.69 -5.07
N LEU A 27 -10.09 -8.99 -4.46
CA LEU A 27 -8.69 -9.07 -4.86
C LEU A 27 -8.16 -10.52 -4.88
N GLN A 28 -8.62 -11.37 -3.95
CA GLN A 28 -8.21 -12.78 -3.86
C GLN A 28 -8.71 -13.65 -5.03
N LYS A 29 -9.70 -13.15 -5.79
CA LYS A 29 -10.27 -13.83 -6.96
C LYS A 29 -9.75 -13.30 -8.29
N LEU A 30 -9.02 -12.19 -8.27
CA LEU A 30 -8.39 -11.66 -9.48
C LEU A 30 -7.29 -12.60 -9.96
N GLN A 31 -7.13 -12.68 -11.28
CA GLN A 31 -6.05 -13.46 -11.88
C GLN A 31 -4.70 -12.83 -11.50
N MET A 32 -3.70 -13.67 -11.25
CA MET A 32 -2.37 -13.19 -10.84
C MET A 32 -1.72 -12.28 -11.89
N SER A 33 -2.02 -12.52 -13.17
CA SER A 33 -1.54 -11.73 -14.31
C SER A 33 -1.84 -10.23 -14.17
N VAL A 34 -2.99 -9.87 -13.59
CA VAL A 34 -3.37 -8.46 -13.36
C VAL A 34 -2.33 -7.76 -12.48
N TYR A 35 -1.85 -8.44 -11.43
CA TYR A 35 -0.83 -7.90 -10.54
C TYR A 35 0.58 -7.98 -11.15
N GLU A 36 0.84 -8.98 -12.00
CA GLU A 36 2.12 -9.13 -12.71
C GLU A 36 2.36 -8.01 -13.73
N GLU A 37 1.30 -7.53 -14.37
CA GLU A 37 1.34 -6.42 -15.34
C GLU A 37 1.54 -5.05 -14.67
N CYS A 38 1.29 -4.94 -13.36
CA CYS A 38 1.46 -3.69 -12.63
C CYS A 38 2.93 -3.35 -12.41
N ASP A 39 3.33 -2.10 -12.65
CA ASP A 39 4.63 -1.57 -12.24
C ASP A 39 4.64 -1.18 -10.76
N VAL A 40 3.52 -0.63 -10.28
CA VAL A 40 3.31 -0.19 -8.90
C VAL A 40 1.88 -0.51 -8.49
N ILE A 41 1.69 -0.92 -7.24
CA ILE A 41 0.36 -1.19 -6.67
C ILE A 41 0.05 -0.15 -5.59
N ILE A 42 -1.16 0.43 -5.61
CA ILE A 42 -1.63 1.38 -4.61
C ILE A 42 -2.79 0.75 -3.85
N ALA A 43 -2.66 0.62 -2.53
CA ALA A 43 -3.63 -0.02 -1.65
C ALA A 43 -4.35 1.02 -0.78
N ALA A 44 -5.68 1.04 -0.85
CA ALA A 44 -6.55 1.85 0.00
C ALA A 44 -7.68 0.97 0.57
N LEU A 45 -7.27 -0.07 1.31
CA LEU A 45 -8.16 -1.15 1.76
C LEU A 45 -8.68 -0.90 3.18
N ASP A 46 -9.93 -1.31 3.41
CA ASP A 46 -10.67 -1.03 4.64
C ASP A 46 -10.50 -2.08 5.75
N ASN A 47 -9.82 -3.20 5.47
CA ASN A 47 -9.63 -4.28 6.43
C ASN A 47 -8.23 -4.89 6.37
N PHE A 48 -7.80 -5.39 7.53
CA PHE A 48 -6.47 -5.96 7.73
C PHE A 48 -6.19 -7.18 6.85
N ASN A 49 -7.16 -8.08 6.71
CA ASN A 49 -6.98 -9.32 5.92
C ASN A 49 -6.69 -9.01 4.45
N ALA A 50 -7.44 -8.07 3.85
CA ALA A 50 -7.23 -7.67 2.46
C ALA A 50 -5.86 -7.00 2.26
N ARG A 51 -5.43 -6.16 3.21
CA ARG A 51 -4.08 -5.55 3.20
C ARG A 51 -3.00 -6.62 3.24
N LEU A 52 -3.13 -7.60 4.14
CA LEU A 52 -2.17 -8.70 4.26
C LEU A 52 -2.13 -9.59 3.01
N ASP A 53 -3.28 -9.89 2.42
CA ASP A 53 -3.36 -10.67 1.18
C ASP A 53 -2.68 -9.95 0.02
N LEU A 54 -2.95 -8.66 -0.16
CA LEU A 54 -2.33 -7.85 -1.21
C LEU A 54 -0.81 -7.70 -0.98
N ASN A 55 -0.39 -7.51 0.27
CA ASN A 55 1.03 -7.46 0.64
C ASN A 55 1.75 -8.77 0.26
N LYS A 56 1.17 -9.93 0.57
CA LYS A 56 1.73 -11.24 0.16
C LYS A 56 1.87 -11.36 -1.36
N ILE A 57 0.88 -10.89 -2.11
CA ILE A 57 0.94 -10.86 -3.59
C ILE A 57 2.11 -9.98 -4.05
N CYS A 58 2.22 -8.76 -3.53
CA CYS A 58 3.29 -7.82 -3.87
C CYS A 58 4.68 -8.38 -3.53
N LEU A 59 4.85 -8.99 -2.36
CA LEU A 59 6.10 -9.64 -1.94
C LEU A 59 6.47 -10.82 -2.83
N ARG A 60 5.49 -11.60 -3.28
CA ARG A 60 5.72 -12.75 -4.19
C ARG A 60 6.12 -12.28 -5.58
N LEU A 61 5.43 -11.28 -6.11
CA LEU A 61 5.63 -10.76 -7.47
C LEU A 61 6.70 -9.67 -7.56
N LYS A 62 7.32 -9.31 -6.43
CA LYS A 62 8.32 -8.24 -6.32
C LYS A 62 7.79 -6.89 -6.82
N LYS A 63 6.51 -6.61 -6.55
CA LYS A 63 5.87 -5.36 -6.93
C LYS A 63 5.97 -4.33 -5.80
N PRO A 64 6.50 -3.12 -6.05
CA PRO A 64 6.44 -2.05 -5.07
C PRO A 64 4.98 -1.68 -4.79
N MET A 65 4.68 -1.42 -3.53
CA MET A 65 3.33 -1.09 -3.08
C MET A 65 3.34 0.18 -2.23
N VAL A 66 2.36 1.06 -2.45
CA VAL A 66 2.04 2.19 -1.58
C VAL A 66 0.72 1.92 -0.90
N GLU A 67 0.73 1.75 0.41
CA GLU A 67 -0.47 1.52 1.21
C GLU A 67 -0.87 2.79 1.95
N GLY A 68 -2.16 3.11 1.95
CA GLY A 68 -2.73 4.17 2.76
C GLY A 68 -3.98 3.71 3.50
N GLY A 69 -4.23 4.31 4.65
CA GLY A 69 -5.42 4.06 5.44
C GLY A 69 -5.74 5.22 6.38
N THR A 70 -7.01 5.34 6.75
CA THR A 70 -7.50 6.42 7.61
C THR A 70 -8.45 5.88 8.68
N VAL A 71 -8.41 6.46 9.87
CA VAL A 71 -9.37 6.23 10.96
C VAL A 71 -9.70 7.58 11.59
N GLY A 72 -10.94 8.05 11.43
CA GLY A 72 -11.33 9.39 11.89
C GLY A 72 -10.52 10.49 11.22
N PHE A 73 -9.80 11.29 12.02
CA PHE A 73 -8.91 12.36 11.55
C PHE A 73 -7.45 11.93 11.40
N GLU A 74 -7.14 10.67 11.70
CA GLU A 74 -5.81 10.11 11.58
C GLU A 74 -5.67 9.30 10.28
N GLY A 75 -4.47 9.32 9.72
CA GLY A 75 -4.15 8.54 8.53
C GLY A 75 -2.68 8.15 8.53
N HIS A 76 -2.38 7.08 7.79
CA HIS A 76 -1.02 6.64 7.54
C HIS A 76 -0.81 6.39 6.06
N VAL A 77 0.44 6.48 5.65
CA VAL A 77 0.93 6.01 4.35
C VAL A 77 2.20 5.21 4.62
N GLN A 78 2.29 4.04 4.00
CA GLN A 78 3.45 3.16 4.06
C GLN A 78 3.89 2.78 2.65
N ILE A 79 5.19 2.74 2.42
CA ILE A 79 5.78 2.28 1.16
C ILE A 79 6.47 0.95 1.42
N LEU A 80 6.08 -0.08 0.67
CA LEU A 80 6.69 -1.39 0.67
C LEU A 80 7.47 -1.59 -0.63
N ILE A 81 8.78 -1.77 -0.53
CA ILE A 81 9.65 -2.08 -1.66
C ILE A 81 10.22 -3.48 -1.44
N PRO A 82 9.68 -4.52 -2.10
CA PRO A 82 10.22 -5.86 -2.00
C PRO A 82 11.65 -5.94 -2.52
N GLU A 83 12.51 -6.70 -1.85
CA GLU A 83 13.83 -7.04 -2.38
C GLU A 83 13.70 -7.79 -3.71
N GLY A 84 14.44 -7.35 -4.72
CA GLY A 84 14.35 -7.87 -6.09
C GLY A 84 13.36 -7.13 -6.99
N SER A 85 12.67 -6.09 -6.50
CA SER A 85 11.78 -5.23 -7.32
C SER A 85 12.54 -4.31 -8.30
N GLY A 86 13.88 -4.29 -8.25
CA GLY A 86 14.70 -3.35 -9.01
C GLY A 86 14.66 -1.90 -8.47
N LEU A 87 13.85 -1.64 -7.45
CA LEU A 87 13.80 -0.36 -6.74
C LEU A 87 14.51 -0.47 -5.39
N GLN A 88 15.15 0.63 -4.99
CA GLN A 88 15.78 0.75 -3.69
C GLN A 88 15.38 2.07 -3.06
N TYR A 89 15.16 2.03 -1.74
CA TYR A 89 14.91 3.23 -0.98
C TYR A 89 16.23 4.00 -0.82
N LYS A 90 16.28 5.23 -1.33
CA LYS A 90 17.47 6.08 -1.17
C LYS A 90 17.68 6.35 0.32
N LYS A 91 18.91 6.16 0.82
CA LYS A 91 19.27 6.39 2.22
C LYS A 91 18.46 5.54 3.23
N ARG A 92 18.05 4.32 2.83
CA ARG A 92 17.26 3.40 3.66
C ARG A 92 17.81 3.26 5.08
N GLU A 93 19.10 3.00 5.21
CA GLU A 93 19.77 2.78 6.50
C GLU A 93 19.64 4.01 7.41
N ILE A 94 19.96 5.19 6.87
CA ILE A 94 19.85 6.47 7.60
C ILE A 94 18.41 6.75 8.03
N GLU A 95 17.41 6.50 7.17
CA GLU A 95 16.01 6.72 7.54
C GLU A 95 15.53 5.70 8.58
N ILE A 96 15.96 4.44 8.50
CA ILE A 96 15.69 3.45 9.54
C ILE A 96 16.30 3.88 10.88
N GLU A 97 17.57 4.30 10.88
CA GLU A 97 18.24 4.79 12.09
C GLU A 97 17.49 5.98 12.70
N LYS A 98 17.10 6.97 11.90
CA LYS A 98 16.29 8.11 12.40
C LYS A 98 14.96 7.68 13.00
N ILE A 99 14.25 6.74 12.36
CA ILE A 99 12.96 6.25 12.86
C ILE A 99 13.19 5.53 14.19
N VAL A 100 14.16 4.62 14.25
CA VAL A 100 14.52 3.89 15.47
C VAL A 100 14.91 4.86 16.58
N ASP A 101 15.77 5.84 16.32
CA ASP A 101 16.14 6.86 17.29
C ASP A 101 14.91 7.64 17.75
N SER A 102 14.06 8.12 16.83
CA SER A 102 12.87 8.90 17.22
C SER A 102 11.88 8.10 18.07
N GLN A 103 11.68 6.81 17.78
CA GLN A 103 10.72 5.96 18.48
C GLN A 103 11.31 5.34 19.75
N MET A 104 12.62 5.07 19.82
CA MET A 104 13.29 4.60 21.03
C MET A 104 13.19 5.62 22.17
N TRP A 105 13.23 6.92 21.85
CA TRP A 105 13.06 7.98 22.84
C TRP A 105 11.63 8.06 23.40
N GLU A 106 10.61 7.47 22.74
CA GLU A 106 9.27 7.31 23.32
C GLU A 106 9.22 6.19 24.38
N PHE A 107 10.11 5.20 24.30
CA PHE A 107 10.21 4.11 25.28
C PHE A 107 11.03 4.47 26.54
N ASP A 108 11.84 5.53 26.49
CA ASP A 108 12.51 6.10 27.67
C ASP A 108 11.56 7.01 28.48
N ASN A 109 10.31 7.17 28.07
CA ASN A 109 9.29 7.84 28.88
C ASN A 109 8.96 6.96 30.10
N PRO A 110 9.20 7.44 31.34
CA PRO A 110 8.97 6.66 32.55
C PRO A 110 7.53 6.17 32.72
N GLU A 111 6.55 6.75 32.03
CA GLU A 111 5.17 6.25 32.01
C GLU A 111 5.00 4.84 31.41
N TYR A 112 5.96 4.36 30.59
CA TYR A 112 5.93 3.02 29.98
C TYR A 112 6.91 2.02 30.61
N LEU A 113 7.73 2.45 31.57
CA LEU A 113 8.70 1.59 32.27
C LEU A 113 8.11 0.91 33.53
N ASP A 114 6.92 1.34 33.98
CA ASP A 114 6.23 0.84 35.18
C ASP A 114 4.97 -0.01 34.87
N ALA A 115 4.83 -0.54 33.65
CA ALA A 115 3.73 -1.44 33.26
C ALA A 115 4.15 -2.91 33.12
#